data_AF-A0A0M3JL14-F1
#
_entry.id   AF-A0A0M3JL14-F1
#
_cell.length_a   1.000
_cell.length_b   1.000
_cell.length_c   1.000
_cell.angle_alpha   90.00
_cell.angle_beta   90.00
_cell.angle_gamma   90.00
#
_symmetry.space_group_name_H-M   'P 1'
#
loop_
_entity.id
_entity.type
_entity.pdbx_description
1 polymer ?
#
loop_
_entity_poly.entity_id
_entity_poly.type
_entity_poly.pdbx_seq_one_letter_code
_entity_poly.pdbx_strand_id
1 'polypeptide(L)' 'LIRGGSCAIDPFGKVLLPPNFGGELIDFVDCDLRDISRGKFDLDLLGHYARPDIFTLHVDEREKSSVTTTDK' A
#
# COMPACT_ATOMS: atom_id res chain seq x y z
N LEU A 1 -17.96 -8.80 12.26
CA LEU A 1 -16.88 -9.77 12.51
C LEU A 1 -15.58 -9.19 11.95
N ILE A 2 -14.86 -8.40 12.75
CA ILE A 2 -13.51 -7.91 12.40
C ILE A 2 -12.61 -8.38 13.54
N ARG A 3 -11.65 -9.28 13.28
CA ARG A 3 -10.88 -10.00 14.31
C ARG A 3 -9.40 -9.60 14.37
N GLY A 4 -8.98 -8.54 13.68
CA GLY A 4 -7.57 -8.19 13.54
C GLY A 4 -6.86 -9.07 12.51
N GLY A 5 -5.60 -9.44 12.76
CA GLY A 5 -4.77 -10.18 11.81
C GLY A 5 -3.61 -9.38 11.21
N SER A 6 -3.01 -8.45 11.97
CA SER A 6 -1.83 -7.70 11.52
C SER A 6 -0.71 -8.65 11.07
N CYS A 7 -0.03 -8.30 9.99
CA CYS A 7 1.03 -9.10 9.37
C CYS A 7 2.03 -8.18 8.65
N ALA A 8 3.16 -8.75 8.23
CA ALA A 8 4.16 -8.07 7.41
C ALA A 8 4.64 -9.01 6.30
N ILE A 9 4.73 -8.49 5.07
CA ILE A 9 5.17 -9.21 3.87
C ILE A 9 6.19 -8.34 3.14
N ASP A 10 7.26 -8.94 2.64
CA ASP A 10 8.29 -8.22 1.86
C ASP A 10 7.84 -7.97 0.40
N PRO A 11 8.59 -7.15 -0.38
CA PRO A 11 8.25 -6.86 -1.77
C PRO A 11 8.20 -8.07 -2.71
N PHE A 12 8.81 -9.20 -2.33
CA PHE A 12 8.82 -10.44 -3.10
C PHE A 12 7.73 -11.42 -2.67
N GLY A 13 6.86 -11.03 -1.74
CA GLY A 13 5.75 -11.86 -1.25
C GLY A 13 6.13 -12.80 -0.11
N LYS A 14 7.33 -12.70 0.46
CA LYS A 14 7.72 -13.50 1.62
C LYS A 14 7.02 -12.96 2.86
N VAL A 15 6.37 -13.86 3.61
CA VAL A 15 5.76 -13.54 4.89
C VAL A 15 6.86 -13.33 5.94
N LEU A 16 6.97 -12.11 6.45
CA LEU A 16 7.89 -11.70 7.51
C LEU A 16 7.26 -11.88 8.90
N LEU A 17 5.97 -11.54 9.02
CA LEU A 17 5.13 -11.80 10.18
C LEU A 17 3.79 -12.38 9.70
N PRO A 18 3.40 -13.59 10.14
CA PRO A 18 2.11 -14.15 9.76
C PRO A 18 0.95 -13.40 10.44
N PRO A 19 -0.27 -13.44 9.89
CA PRO A 19 -1.44 -12.85 10.53
C PRO A 19 -1.67 -13.41 11.94
N ASN A 20 -1.71 -12.54 12.95
CA ASN A 20 -1.99 -12.92 14.33
C ASN A 20 -3.46 -12.60 14.73
N PHE A 21 -4.19 -13.62 15.18
CA PHE A 21 -5.57 -13.54 15.65
C PHE A 21 -5.75 -13.90 17.13
N GLY A 22 -4.65 -14.09 17.87
CA GLY A 22 -4.61 -14.59 19.24
C GLY A 22 -4.85 -13.53 20.33
N GLY A 23 -4.83 -12.24 19.97
CA GLY A 23 -5.00 -11.14 20.91
C GLY A 23 -4.16 -9.93 20.54
N GLU A 24 -4.07 -8.98 21.47
CA GLU A 24 -3.22 -7.79 21.34
C GLU A 24 -1.75 -8.15 21.47
N LEU A 25 -0.92 -7.62 20.57
CA LEU A 25 0.53 -7.86 20.53
C LEU A 25 1.25 -6.71 19.81
N ILE A 26 2.52 -6.52 20.15
CA ILE A 26 3.46 -5.73 19.36
C ILE A 26 4.54 -6.69 18.84
N ASP A 27 4.57 -6.89 17.52
CA ASP A 27 5.62 -7.66 16.83
C ASP A 27 6.54 -6.71 16.06
N PHE A 28 7.82 -7.08 16.02
CA PHE A 28 8.85 -6.36 15.29
C PHE A 28 9.47 -7.27 14.25
N VAL A 29 9.83 -6.70 13.10
CA VAL A 29 10.60 -7.39 12.07
C VAL A 29 11.56 -6.44 11.40
N ASP A 30 12.74 -6.93 11.04
CA ASP A 30 13.71 -6.19 10.27
C ASP A 30 13.31 -6.16 8.79
N CYS A 31 13.45 -4.99 8.16
CA CYS A 31 13.15 -4.79 6.76
C CYS A 31 14.39 -4.26 6.03
N ASP A 32 14.85 -4.97 4.99
CA ASP A 32 15.89 -4.48 4.11
C ASP A 32 15.30 -3.55 3.05
N LEU A 33 15.50 -2.24 3.20
CA LEU A 33 15.00 -1.25 2.25
C LEU A 33 15.55 -1.41 0.83
N ARG A 34 16.67 -2.12 0.65
CA ARG A 34 17.23 -2.41 -0.67
C ARG A 34 16.32 -3.33 -1.48
N ASP A 35 15.46 -4.13 -0.83
CA ASP A 35 14.51 -5.00 -1.51
C ASP A 35 13.45 -4.24 -2.31
N ILE A 36 13.18 -2.97 -1.96
CA ILE A 36 12.29 -2.12 -2.74
C ILE A 36 12.87 -1.86 -4.14
N SER A 37 14.16 -1.54 -4.20
CA SER A 37 14.83 -1.27 -5.49
C SER A 37 15.00 -2.55 -6.30
N ARG A 38 15.29 -3.68 -5.64
CA ARG A 38 15.38 -5.00 -6.29
C ARG A 38 14.01 -5.44 -6.83
N GLY A 39 12.93 -5.30 -6.07
CA GLY A 39 11.58 -5.63 -6.53
C GLY A 39 11.13 -4.76 -7.70
N LYS A 40 11.50 -3.47 -7.71
CA LYS A 40 11.26 -2.60 -8.87
C LYS A 40 12.04 -3.01 -10.12
N PHE A 41 13.20 -3.63 -9.98
CA PHE A 41 13.94 -4.15 -11.13
C PHE A 41 13.16 -5.27 -11.83
N ASP A 42 12.49 -6.13 -11.07
CA ASP A 42 11.65 -7.20 -11.61
C ASP A 42 10.32 -6.66 -12.18
N LEU A 43 9.69 -5.69 -11.49
CA LEU A 43 8.42 -5.10 -11.91
C LEU A 43 8.32 -3.60 -11.61
N ASP A 44 8.47 -2.77 -12.65
CA ASP A 44 8.31 -1.31 -12.57
C ASP A 44 7.02 -0.82 -13.25
N LEU A 45 5.90 -0.90 -12.53
CA LEU A 45 4.56 -0.58 -13.03
C LEU A 45 4.39 0.89 -13.47
N LEU A 46 5.07 1.83 -12.80
CA LEU A 46 4.93 3.27 -13.08
C LEU A 46 5.99 3.80 -14.05
N GLY A 47 7.01 3.00 -14.38
CA GLY A 47 8.04 3.34 -15.37
C GLY A 47 7.91 2.49 -16.63
N HIS A 48 8.81 1.53 -16.81
CA HIS A 48 8.95 0.79 -18.07
C HIS A 48 7.65 0.11 -18.54
N TYR A 49 6.82 -0.36 -17.61
CA TYR A 49 5.56 -1.04 -17.91
C TYR A 49 4.33 -0.12 -17.97
N ALA A 50 4.47 1.20 -17.76
CA ALA A 50 3.35 2.11 -17.57
C ALA A 50 2.45 2.32 -18.81
N ARG A 51 2.94 2.02 -20.02
CA ARG A 51 2.22 2.22 -21.31
C ARG A 51 1.38 3.51 -21.36
N PRO A 52 2.03 4.69 -21.20
CA PRO A 52 1.31 5.97 -21.17
C PRO A 52 0.64 6.32 -22.50
N ASP A 53 0.98 5.60 -23.58
CA ASP A 53 0.33 5.68 -24.88
C ASP A 53 -1.07 5.02 -24.91
N ILE A 54 -1.39 4.16 -23.94
CA ILE A 54 -2.70 3.52 -23.81
C ILE A 54 -3.47 4.04 -22.60
N PHE A 55 -2.81 4.10 -21.44
CA PHE A 55 -3.48 4.40 -20.17
C PHE A 55 -2.92 5.66 -19.53
N THR A 56 -3.80 6.47 -18.95
CA THR A 56 -3.43 7.60 -18.11
C THR A 56 -4.42 7.71 -16.96
N LEU A 57 -3.91 7.90 -15.74
CA LEU A 57 -4.72 8.16 -14.55
C LEU A 57 -4.62 9.64 -14.20
N HIS A 58 -5.76 10.31 -14.12
CA HIS A 58 -5.85 11.68 -13.61
C HIS A 58 -6.50 11.65 -12.22
N VAL A 59 -5.87 12.31 -11.25
CA VAL A 59 -6.36 12.37 -9.86
C VAL A 59 -6.84 13.79 -9.57
N ASP A 60 -8.05 13.91 -9.03
CA ASP A 60 -8.59 15.17 -8.51
C ASP A 60 -8.28 15.26 -7.00
N GLU A 61 -7.22 15.97 -6.66
CA GLU A 61 -6.73 16.11 -5.28
C GLU A 61 -7.49 17.17 -4.47
N ARG A 62 -8.50 17.83 -5.06
CA ARG A 62 -9.30 18.83 -4.33
C ARG A 62 -10.09 18.16 -3.22
N GLU A 63 -10.11 18.79 -2.05
CA GLU A 63 -10.96 18.37 -0.94
C GLU A 63 -12.44 18.36 -1.37
N LYS A 64 -13.13 17.26 -1.10
CA LYS A 64 -14.58 17.11 -1.37
C LYS A 64 -15.33 17.04 -0.06
N SER A 65 -15.89 18.16 0.36
CA SER A 65 -16.73 18.18 1.56
C SER A 65 -18.01 17.38 1.33
N SER A 66 -18.39 16.55 2.30
CA SER A 66 -19.67 15.85 2.29
C SER A 66 -20.86 16.77 2.54
N VAL A 67 -20.63 17.94 3.14
CA VAL A 67 -21.66 18.94 3.46
C VAL A 67 -21.15 20.35 3.12
N THR A 68 -21.95 21.12 2.40
CA THR A 68 -21.69 22.56 2.15
C THR A 68 -22.80 23.37 2.80
N THR A 69 -22.44 24.35 3.62
CA THR A 69 -23.40 25.29 4.22
C THR A 69 -23.47 26.57 3.39
N THR A 70 -24.68 26.97 2.99
CA THR A 70 -24.94 28.30 2.44
C THR A 70 -25.26 29.28 3.58
N ASP A 71 -24.71 30.50 3.50
CA ASP A 71 -25.03 31.57 4.45
C ASP A 71 -26.52 31.94 4.42
N LYS A 72 -27.03 32.38 5.58
CA LYS A 72 -28.43 32.78 5.79
C LYS A 72 -28.75 34.17 5.24
#